data_AF-A0A2D4HHC1-F1
#
_entry.id   AF-A0A2D4HHC1-F1
#
_cell.length_a   1.000
_cell.length_b   1.000
_cell.length_c   1.000
_cell.angle_alpha   90.00
_cell.angle_beta   90.00
_cell.angle_gamma   90.00
#
_symmetry.space_group_name_H-M   'P 1'
#
loop_
_entity.id
_entity.type
_entity.pdbx_description
1 polymer ?
#
loop_
_entity_poly.entity_id
_entity_poly.type
_entity_poly.pdbx_seq_one_letter_code
_entity_poly.pdbx_strand_id
1 'polypeptide(L)'
;MQKITLQVLKKLGCFHTSDEVCKNTSHVIAGSPRRTLNILMGIARGCWIVCYDWVLWSLEHGYWISEEPFELSVDFPAAPISRFQHNILKEKVYQKLFANQPI
;
A
#
# COMPACT_ATOMS: atom_id res chain seq x y z
N MET A 1 -1.63 -15.58 6.33
CA MET A 1 -1.76 -14.43 5.41
C MET A 1 -1.23 -14.75 4.02
N GLN A 2 0.10 -14.82 3.81
CA GLN A 2 0.70 -14.88 2.47
C GLN A 2 0.13 -15.97 1.55
N LYS A 3 -0.09 -17.20 2.06
CA LYS A 3 -0.66 -18.30 1.26
C LYS A 3 -2.05 -17.99 0.71
N ILE A 4 -2.93 -17.40 1.53
CA ILE A 4 -4.29 -17.03 1.10
C ILE A 4 -4.20 -15.86 0.12
N THR A 5 -3.39 -14.84 0.41
CA THR A 5 -3.15 -13.72 -0.52
C THR A 5 -2.75 -14.22 -1.90
N LEU A 6 -1.82 -15.19 -1.99
CA LEU A 6 -1.41 -15.79 -3.26
C LEU A 6 -2.55 -16.53 -3.98
N GLN A 7 -3.45 -17.19 -3.25
CA GLN A 7 -4.63 -17.83 -3.83
C GLN A 7 -5.63 -16.80 -4.38
N VAL A 8 -5.87 -15.72 -3.64
CA VAL A 8 -6.75 -14.62 -4.07
C VAL A 8 -6.19 -13.94 -5.31
N LEU A 9 -4.89 -13.66 -5.35
CA LEU A 9 -4.22 -13.08 -6.52
C LEU A 9 -4.38 -13.96 -7.76
N LYS A 10 -4.22 -15.28 -7.62
CA LYS A 10 -4.45 -16.21 -8.73
C LYS A 10 -5.90 -16.22 -9.22
N LYS A 11 -6.87 -16.01 -8.31
CA LYS A 11 -8.29 -16.01 -8.64
C LYS A 11 -8.76 -14.69 -9.26
N LEU A 12 -8.34 -13.54 -8.70
CA LEU A 12 -8.80 -12.22 -9.10
C LEU A 12 -7.89 -11.54 -10.15
N GLY A 13 -6.63 -11.96 -10.28
CA GLY A 13 -5.67 -11.40 -11.23
C GLY A 13 -5.19 -10.00 -10.87
N CYS A 14 -4.71 -9.27 -11.89
CA CYS A 14 -4.24 -7.86 -11.88
C CYS A 14 -2.94 -7.56 -11.11
N PHE A 15 -2.60 -8.33 -10.08
CA PHE A 15 -1.46 -8.04 -9.21
C PHE A 15 -0.43 -9.17 -9.18
N HIS A 16 0.81 -8.79 -8.87
CA HIS A 16 1.93 -9.67 -8.58
C HIS A 16 2.44 -9.36 -7.17
N THR A 17 2.99 -10.36 -6.48
CA THR A 17 3.66 -10.16 -5.18
C THR A 17 5.14 -9.88 -5.35
N SER A 18 5.69 -9.08 -4.44
CA SER A 18 7.12 -8.88 -4.23
C SER A 18 7.41 -8.99 -2.74
N ASP A 19 8.58 -9.49 -2.37
CA ASP A 19 9.00 -9.61 -0.97
C ASP A 19 9.32 -8.23 -0.36
N GLU A 20 9.81 -7.32 -1.20
CA GLU A 20 10.17 -5.95 -0.83
C GLU A 20 9.40 -4.93 -1.66
N VAL A 21 9.19 -3.75 -1.07
CA VAL A 21 8.62 -2.61 -1.79
C VAL A 21 9.60 -2.12 -2.86
N CYS A 22 9.15 -2.12 -4.11
CA CYS A 22 9.94 -1.73 -5.27
C CYS A 22 9.22 -0.67 -6.10
N LYS A 23 9.81 -0.30 -7.23
CA LYS A 23 9.28 0.79 -8.05
C LYS A 23 7.85 0.58 -8.56
N ASN A 24 7.46 -0.68 -8.76
CA ASN A 24 6.16 -1.07 -9.28
C ASN A 24 5.13 -1.39 -8.16
N THR A 25 5.52 -1.26 -6.89
CA THR A 25 4.62 -1.58 -5.78
C THR A 25 3.54 -0.51 -5.65
N SER A 26 2.27 -0.93 -5.74
CA SER A 26 1.10 -0.06 -5.54
C SER A 26 0.42 -0.27 -4.20
N HIS A 27 0.52 -1.48 -3.63
CA HIS A 27 -0.15 -1.87 -2.39
C HIS A 27 0.82 -2.57 -1.44
N VAL A 28 0.73 -2.24 -0.16
CA VAL A 28 1.38 -2.96 0.94
C VAL A 28 0.28 -3.45 1.87
N ILE A 29 0.17 -4.77 2.00
CA ILE A 29 -0.83 -5.42 2.87
C ILE A 29 -0.18 -5.70 4.23
N ALA A 30 -0.74 -5.11 5.28
CA ALA A 30 -0.26 -5.26 6.65
C ALA A 30 -1.11 -6.28 7.42
N GLY A 31 -0.45 -7.23 8.09
CA GLY A 31 -1.12 -8.17 9.01
C GLY A 31 -1.32 -7.67 10.42
N SER A 32 -0.63 -6.59 10.78
CA SER A 32 -0.81 -5.85 12.02
C SER A 32 -0.21 -4.45 11.81
N PRO A 33 -0.62 -3.44 12.58
CA PRO A 33 -0.09 -2.07 12.45
C PRO A 33 1.32 -1.94 13.03
N ARG A 34 2.29 -2.64 12.42
CA ARG A 34 3.71 -2.56 12.77
C ARG A 34 4.46 -1.72 11.75
N ARG A 35 5.29 -0.80 12.24
CA ARG A 35 6.11 0.08 11.40
C ARG A 35 7.36 -0.64 10.88
N THR A 36 7.18 -1.55 9.93
CA THR A 36 8.25 -2.28 9.25
C THR A 36 8.88 -1.46 8.13
N LEU A 37 10.02 -1.93 7.60
CA LEU A 37 10.68 -1.27 6.46
C LEU A 37 9.75 -1.18 5.23
N ASN A 38 9.02 -2.25 4.90
CA ASN A 38 8.06 -2.25 3.80
C ASN A 38 6.92 -1.24 4.01
N ILE A 39 6.46 -1.02 5.25
CA ILE A 39 5.46 0.02 5.53
C ILE A 39 6.05 1.41 5.30
N LEU A 40 7.25 1.68 5.83
CA LEU A 40 7.91 2.97 5.66
C LEU A 40 8.20 3.28 4.18
N MET A 41 8.70 2.29 3.44
CA MET A 41 8.95 2.42 2.01
C MET A 41 7.65 2.59 1.22
N GLY A 42 6.58 1.86 1.57
CA GLY A 42 5.28 2.02 0.94
C GLY A 42 4.73 3.44 1.11
N ILE A 43 4.81 3.99 2.33
CA ILE A 43 4.42 5.38 2.60
C ILE A 43 5.27 6.35 1.77
N ALA A 44 6.60 6.21 1.79
CA ALA A 44 7.50 7.09 1.04
C ALA A 44 7.24 7.08 -0.49
N ARG A 45 6.70 5.97 -1.01
CA ARG A 45 6.31 5.82 -2.42
C ARG A 45 4.87 6.25 -2.72
N GLY A 46 4.04 6.47 -1.70
CA GLY A 46 2.62 6.75 -1.86
C GLY A 46 1.78 5.51 -2.22
N CYS A 47 2.22 4.32 -1.81
CA CYS A 47 1.44 3.09 -1.95
C CYS A 47 0.20 3.12 -1.04
N TRP A 48 -0.83 2.36 -1.39
CA TRP A 48 -1.88 1.98 -0.46
C TRP A 48 -1.30 1.14 0.69
N ILE A 49 -1.53 1.57 1.92
CA ILE A 49 -1.19 0.81 3.12
C ILE A 49 -2.49 0.29 3.73
N VAL A 50 -2.82 -0.98 3.45
CA VAL A 50 -4.13 -1.55 3.80
C VAL A 50 -4.01 -2.72 4.76
N CYS A 51 -5.05 -2.94 5.56
CA CYS A 51 -5.16 -4.13 6.38
C CYS A 51 -5.47 -5.37 5.53
N TYR A 52 -5.31 -6.55 6.13
CA TYR A 52 -5.56 -7.81 5.45
C TYR A 52 -7.00 -8.01 4.97
N ASP A 53 -7.96 -7.38 5.65
CA ASP A 53 -9.38 -7.55 5.36
C ASP A 53 -9.74 -7.09 3.95
N TRP A 54 -8.99 -6.14 3.38
CA TRP A 54 -9.15 -5.75 1.97
C TRP A 54 -9.05 -6.95 1.02
N VAL A 55 -8.11 -7.87 1.27
CA VAL A 55 -7.92 -9.09 0.47
C VAL A 55 -9.09 -10.05 0.66
N LEU A 56 -9.56 -10.22 1.91
CA LEU A 56 -10.65 -11.14 2.23
C LEU A 56 -11.98 -10.64 1.65
N TRP A 57 -12.29 -9.36 1.81
CA TRP A 57 -13.50 -8.78 1.27
C TRP A 57 -13.47 -8.67 -0.26
N SER A 58 -12.30 -8.42 -0.87
CA SER A 58 -12.16 -8.53 -2.33
C SER A 58 -12.44 -9.95 -2.83
N LEU A 59 -11.96 -10.97 -2.11
CA LEU A 59 -12.26 -12.37 -2.42
C LEU A 59 -13.77 -12.66 -2.34
N GLU A 60 -14.42 -12.17 -1.28
CA GLU A 60 -15.86 -12.37 -1.05
C GLU A 60 -16.70 -11.74 -2.17
N HIS A 61 -16.34 -10.52 -2.62
CA HIS A 61 -17.05 -9.84 -3.70
C HIS A 61 -16.68 -10.35 -5.10
N GLY A 62 -15.58 -11.10 -5.23
CA GLY A 62 -15.11 -11.63 -6.51
C GLY A 62 -14.36 -10.62 -7.39
N TYR A 63 -13.98 -9.46 -6.85
CA TYR A 63 -13.16 -8.44 -7.52
C TYR A 63 -12.44 -7.56 -6.48
N TRP A 64 -11.42 -6.82 -6.90
CA TRP A 64 -10.70 -5.87 -6.03
C TRP A 64 -11.60 -4.69 -5.68
N ILE A 65 -12.03 -4.61 -4.43
CA ILE A 65 -12.88 -3.54 -3.91
C ILE A 65 -12.06 -2.30 -3.54
N SER A 66 -12.74 -1.19 -3.24
CA SER A 66 -12.08 0.06 -2.80
C SER A 66 -11.17 -0.18 -1.59
N GLU A 67 -9.97 0.37 -1.67
CA GLU A 67 -8.92 0.29 -0.65
C GLU A 67 -9.19 1.22 0.53
N GLU A 68 -9.87 2.35 0.30
CA GLU A 68 -10.06 3.45 1.27
C GLU A 68 -10.65 3.00 2.62
N PRO A 69 -11.68 2.13 2.68
CA PRO A 69 -12.20 1.62 3.95
C PRO A 69 -11.22 0.76 4.76
N PHE A 70 -10.16 0.26 4.11
CA PHE A 70 -9.17 -0.65 4.67
C PHE A 70 -7.79 0.01 4.85
N GLU A 71 -7.65 1.28 4.47
CA GLU A 71 -6.41 2.04 4.64
C GLU A 71 -6.13 2.24 6.14
N LEU A 72 -4.93 1.86 6.58
CA LEU A 72 -4.48 1.97 7.98
C LEU A 72 -4.08 3.41 8.33
N SER A 73 -4.99 4.35 8.09
CA SER A 73 -4.78 5.79 8.24
C SER A 73 -4.63 6.24 9.70
N VAL A 74 -5.25 5.54 10.65
CA VAL A 74 -5.11 5.83 12.09
C VAL A 74 -3.71 5.47 12.58
N ASP A 75 -3.22 4.28 12.21
CA ASP A 75 -1.90 3.81 12.61
C ASP A 75 -0.77 4.51 11.83
N PHE A 76 -1.04 4.86 10.57
CA PHE A 76 -0.08 5.50 9.67
C PHE A 76 -0.68 6.75 9.00
N PRO A 77 -0.80 7.88 9.73
CA PRO A 77 -1.43 9.10 9.20
C PRO A 77 -0.76 9.67 7.94
N ALA A 78 0.52 9.39 7.74
CA ALA A 78 1.25 9.79 6.55
C ALA A 78 0.87 9.01 5.28
N ALA A 79 0.27 7.82 5.40
CA ALA A 79 -0.10 6.97 4.26
C ALA A 79 -1.08 7.66 3.29
N PRO A 80 -2.26 8.13 3.73
CA PRO A 80 -3.20 8.82 2.83
C PRO A 80 -2.62 10.11 2.25
N ILE A 81 -1.86 10.88 3.03
CA ILE A 81 -1.22 12.13 2.59
C ILE A 81 -0.22 11.83 1.46
N SER A 82 0.64 10.84 1.69
CA SER A 82 1.66 10.40 0.75
C SER A 82 1.07 9.89 -0.56
N ARG A 83 0.03 9.07 -0.47
CA ARG A 83 -0.71 8.53 -1.61
C ARG A 83 -1.40 9.63 -2.41
N PHE A 84 -2.07 10.56 -1.73
CA PHE A 84 -2.71 11.70 -2.39
C PHE A 84 -1.70 12.56 -3.16
N GLN A 85 -0.55 12.86 -2.56
CA GLN A 85 0.53 13.58 -3.23
C GLN A 85 1.06 12.81 -4.44
N HIS A 86 1.25 11.50 -4.32
CA HIS A 86 1.68 10.65 -5.42
C HIS A 86 0.71 10.70 -6.61
N ASN A 87 -0.60 10.59 -6.34
CA ASN A 87 -1.64 10.60 -7.37
C ASN A 87 -1.73 11.94 -8.12
N ILE A 88 -1.55 13.06 -7.42
CA ILE A 88 -1.59 14.39 -8.04
C ILE A 88 -0.33 14.68 -8.84
N LEU A 89 0.83 14.41 -8.25
CA LEU A 89 2.12 14.79 -8.84
C LEU A 89 2.56 13.82 -9.94
N LYS A 90 1.96 12.63 -10.01
CA LYS A 90 2.42 11.45 -10.76
C LYS A 90 3.85 11.04 -10.33
N GLU A 91 4.30 9.85 -10.71
CA GLU A 91 5.60 9.26 -10.30
C GLU A 91 6.86 10.14 -10.52
N LYS A 92 6.73 11.29 -11.20
CA LYS A 92 7.84 12.17 -11.58
C LYS A 92 8.34 13.09 -10.46
N VAL A 93 7.65 13.20 -9.32
CA VAL A 93 8.07 14.07 -8.21
C VAL A 93 8.21 13.28 -6.92
N TYR A 94 9.43 13.28 -6.36
CA TYR A 94 9.71 12.69 -5.05
C TYR A 94 9.03 13.51 -3.93
N GLN A 95 8.65 12.82 -2.85
CA GLN A 95 8.11 13.47 -1.66
C GLN A 95 9.08 14.50 -1.11
N LYS A 96 8.56 15.67 -0.75
CA LYS A 96 9.36 16.84 -0.32
C LYS A 96 9.47 16.97 1.20
N LEU A 97 9.12 15.92 1.96
CA LEU A 97 9.10 15.96 3.43
C LEU A 97 10.41 16.49 4.02
N PHE A 98 11.54 16.11 3.41
CA PHE A 98 12.88 16.52 3.83
C PHE A 98 13.56 17.50 2.86
N ALA A 99 12.83 18.11 1.92
CA ALA A 99 13.42 18.96 0.88
C ALA A 99 14.15 20.20 1.42
N ASN A 100 13.84 20.63 2.65
CA ASN A 100 14.45 21.78 3.31
C ASN A 100 15.40 21.38 4.44
N GLN A 101 15.79 20.10 4.54
CA GLN A 101 16.75 19.65 5.54
C GLN A 101 18.18 19.85 5.01
N PRO A 102 19.14 20.26 5.86
CA PRO A 102 20.54 20.30 5.47
C PRO A 102 21.05 18.88 5.12
N ILE A 103 21.99 18.81 4.19
CA ILE A 103 22.71 17.58 3.81
C ILE A 103 23.91 17.41 4.74
#